data_AF-A0A7S0ZR35-F1
#
_entry.id   AF-A0A7S0ZR35-F1
#
_cell.length_a   1.000
_cell.length_b   1.000
_cell.length_c   1.000
_cell.angle_alpha   90.00
_cell.angle_beta   90.00
_cell.angle_gamma   90.00
#
_symmetry.space_group_name_H-M   'P 1'
#
loop_
_entity.id
_entity.type
_entity.pdbx_description
1 polymer ?
#
loop_
_entity_poly.entity_id
_entity_poly.type
_entity_poly.pdbx_seq_one_letter_code
_entity_poly.pdbx_strand_id
1 'polypeptide(L)'
;QDEVVAGRCVVVLDSLGEPERVVSVTALKISCSRGVLYQLGKMRGADLSAKCILPGTKQRRRELPGDASQRVLREELAPLKDKVKIMHTERTYDKGKSRSVNLKTKYQRTEFHMQLKTDFVADPFFSTWPVLRTNSIT
;
A
#
# COMPACT_ATOMS: atom_id res chain seq x y z
N GLN A 1 0.43 20.95 -6.50
CA GLN A 1 1.84 20.79 -6.90
C GLN A 1 2.68 20.18 -5.75
N ASP A 2 2.11 19.29 -4.93
CA ASP A 2 2.57 19.11 -3.53
C ASP A 2 3.24 17.77 -3.22
N GLU A 3 3.36 16.85 -4.18
CA GLU A 3 3.98 15.54 -3.93
C GLU A 3 5.51 15.57 -3.99
N VAL A 4 6.10 16.40 -4.87
CA VAL A 4 7.56 16.58 -4.98
C VAL A 4 8.10 17.30 -3.76
N VAL A 5 7.45 18.39 -3.35
CA VAL A 5 7.82 19.18 -2.15
C VAL A 5 7.68 18.34 -0.88
N ALA A 6 6.62 17.52 -0.79
CA ALA A 6 6.43 16.55 0.31
C ALA A 6 7.39 15.35 0.25
N GLY A 7 8.26 15.26 -0.77
CA GLY A 7 9.23 14.19 -0.98
C GLY A 7 8.61 12.81 -1.19
N ARG A 8 7.38 12.76 -1.70
CA ARG A 8 6.66 11.51 -2.06
C ARG A 8 7.00 11.02 -3.47
N CYS A 9 7.73 11.82 -4.24
CA CYS A 9 8.24 11.48 -5.56
C CYS A 9 9.41 12.38 -5.96
N VAL A 10 10.18 11.92 -6.94
CA VAL A 10 11.23 12.69 -7.61
C VAL A 10 10.86 12.82 -9.08
N VAL A 11 11.22 13.94 -9.71
CA VAL A 11 11.13 14.11 -11.17
C VAL A 11 12.54 13.98 -11.73
N VAL A 12 12.70 13.11 -12.71
CA VAL A 12 13.97 12.85 -13.41
C VAL A 12 13.73 13.01 -14.91
N LEU A 13 14.78 13.25 -15.68
CA LEU A 13 14.70 13.14 -17.14
C LEU A 13 14.89 11.67 -17.53
N ASP A 14 14.07 11.20 -18.47
CA ASP A 14 14.24 9.87 -19.05
C ASP A 14 15.37 9.88 -20.12
N SER A 15 15.60 8.73 -20.77
CA SER A 15 16.65 8.59 -21.78
C SER A 15 16.44 9.46 -23.03
N LEU A 16 15.24 10.02 -23.22
CA LEU A 16 14.90 10.92 -24.32
C LEU A 16 14.90 12.38 -23.89
N GLY A 17 15.25 12.67 -22.62
CA GLY A 17 15.22 14.02 -22.06
C GLY A 17 13.83 14.47 -21.62
N GLU A 18 12.85 13.57 -21.58
CA GLU A 18 11.48 13.91 -21.17
C GLU A 18 11.32 13.78 -19.64
N PRO A 19 10.55 14.67 -18.99
CA PRO A 19 10.32 14.58 -17.56
C PRO A 19 9.48 13.34 -17.20
N GLU A 20 10.07 12.45 -16.41
CA GLU A 20 9.42 11.28 -15.82
C GLU A 20 9.36 11.42 -14.29
N ARG A 21 8.20 11.12 -13.72
CA ARG A 21 8.01 11.08 -12.28
C ARG A 21 8.36 9.68 -11.76
N VAL A 22 9.25 9.59 -10.77
CA VAL A 22 9.59 8.34 -10.08
C VAL A 22 8.97 8.32 -8.69
N VAL A 23 8.25 7.23 -8.39
CA VAL A 23 7.60 7.01 -7.09
C VAL A 23 8.08 5.70 -6.51
N SER A 24 8.70 5.76 -5.33
CA SER A 24 9.05 4.58 -4.56
C SER A 24 7.86 4.08 -3.75
N VAL A 25 7.52 2.81 -3.91
CA VAL A 25 6.39 2.16 -3.24
C VAL A 25 6.90 0.95 -2.47
N THR A 26 6.39 0.77 -1.26
CA THR A 26 6.57 -0.47 -0.49
C THR A 26 5.24 -1.20 -0.42
N ALA A 27 5.21 -2.49 -0.77
CA ALA A 27 4.03 -3.34 -0.67
C ALA A 27 4.33 -4.59 0.17
N LEU A 28 3.31 -5.12 0.83
CA LEU A 28 3.40 -6.28 1.72
C LEU A 28 2.60 -7.44 1.11
N LYS A 29 3.29 -8.53 0.79
CA LYS A 29 2.66 -9.78 0.39
C LYS A 29 2.69 -10.74 1.57
N ILE A 30 1.62 -10.74 2.36
CA ILE A 30 1.52 -11.55 3.58
C ILE A 30 0.77 -12.84 3.24
N SER A 31 1.48 -13.97 3.27
CA SER A 31 0.94 -15.30 3.01
C SER A 31 0.61 -16.04 4.31
N CYS A 32 -0.48 -16.79 4.30
CA CYS A 32 -0.90 -17.72 5.35
C CYS A 32 -1.31 -19.07 4.73
N SER A 33 -1.68 -20.05 5.56
CA SER A 33 -2.16 -21.37 5.10
C SER A 33 -3.38 -21.30 4.18
N ARG A 34 -4.20 -20.24 4.30
CA ARG A 34 -5.46 -20.07 3.55
C ARG A 34 -5.32 -19.18 2.31
N GLY A 35 -4.18 -18.54 2.08
CA GLY A 35 -3.98 -17.64 0.95
C GLY A 35 -3.15 -16.40 1.29
N VAL A 36 -3.37 -15.32 0.53
CA VAL A 36 -2.61 -14.07 0.63
C VAL A 36 -3.53 -12.93 1.05
N LEU A 37 -3.06 -12.08 1.96
CA LEU A 37 -3.78 -10.89 2.39
C LEU A 37 -3.80 -9.82 1.29
N TYR A 38 -4.98 -9.32 0.96
CA TYR A 38 -5.19 -8.20 0.03
C TYR A 38 -6.00 -7.07 0.69
N GLN A 39 -5.71 -5.85 0.28
CA GLN A 39 -6.48 -4.66 0.63
C GLN A 39 -7.65 -4.49 -0.34
N LEU A 40 -8.87 -4.69 0.17
CA LEU A 40 -10.13 -4.58 -0.57
C LEU A 40 -10.66 -3.12 -0.70
N GLY A 41 -10.07 -2.21 0.05
CA GLY A 41 -10.46 -0.81 0.00
C GLY A 41 -9.67 0.07 0.95
N LYS A 42 -9.91 1.37 0.83
CA LYS A 42 -9.41 2.36 1.79
C LYS A 42 -10.55 3.25 2.23
N MET A 43 -10.72 3.34 3.53
CA MET A 43 -11.67 4.23 4.18
C MET A 43 -10.96 5.51 4.65
N ARG A 44 -11.60 6.66 4.46
CA ARG A 44 -11.14 7.96 4.97
C ARG A 44 -12.35 8.71 5.52
N GLY A 45 -12.53 8.72 6.84
CA GLY A 45 -13.78 9.19 7.42
C GLY A 45 -14.96 8.35 6.92
N ALA A 46 -15.95 8.97 6.30
CA ALA A 46 -17.10 8.29 5.69
C ALA A 46 -16.83 7.77 4.26
N ASP A 47 -15.74 8.19 3.60
CA ASP A 47 -15.48 7.83 2.22
C ASP A 47 -14.82 6.44 2.11
N LEU A 48 -15.52 5.51 1.44
CA LEU A 48 -14.99 4.19 1.11
C LEU A 48 -14.61 4.13 -0.37
N SER A 49 -13.35 3.82 -0.64
CA SER A 49 -12.85 3.55 -1.99
C SER A 49 -12.52 2.07 -2.16
N ALA A 50 -13.18 1.40 -3.10
CA ALA A 50 -12.86 0.02 -3.46
C ALA A 50 -11.47 -0.07 -4.10
N LYS A 51 -10.69 -1.07 -3.68
CA LYS A 51 -9.37 -1.40 -4.24
C LYS A 51 -9.20 -2.91 -4.21
N CYS A 52 -8.35 -3.47 -5.05
CA CYS A 52 -7.93 -4.85 -4.87
C CYS A 52 -6.44 -4.90 -5.16
N ILE A 53 -5.64 -4.59 -4.12
CA ILE A 53 -4.19 -4.46 -4.22
C ILE A 53 -3.53 -5.06 -3.00
N LEU A 54 -2.22 -5.32 -3.08
CA LEU A 54 -1.44 -5.61 -1.88
C LEU A 54 -1.44 -4.40 -0.94
N PRO A 55 -1.54 -4.61 0.40
CA PRO A 55 -1.33 -3.54 1.36
C PRO A 55 0.03 -2.88 1.13
N GLY A 56 0.07 -1.55 1.18
CA GLY A 56 1.30 -0.85 0.86
C GLY A 56 1.18 0.66 0.92
N THR A 57 2.30 1.34 0.75
CA THR A 57 2.39 2.78 0.90
C THR A 57 3.47 3.36 -0.01
N LYS A 58 3.30 4.62 -0.43
CA LYS A 58 4.40 5.39 -1.02
C LYS A 58 5.40 5.68 0.09
N GLN A 59 6.69 5.58 -0.21
CA GLN A 59 7.74 5.96 0.73
C GLN A 59 7.71 7.48 0.96
N ARG A 60 7.96 7.87 2.21
CA ARG A 60 8.18 9.27 2.60
C ARG A 60 9.61 9.69 2.25
N ARG A 61 9.88 10.99 2.31
CA ARG A 61 11.22 11.53 2.08
C ARG A 61 12.22 10.88 3.05
N ARG A 62 13.32 10.33 2.51
CA ARG A 62 14.37 9.63 3.27
C ARG A 62 13.89 8.38 4.05
N GLU A 63 12.74 7.83 3.69
CA GLU A 63 12.25 6.57 4.28
C GLU A 63 12.79 5.37 3.49
N LEU A 64 13.40 4.40 4.17
CA LEU A 64 13.82 3.17 3.52
C LEU A 64 12.61 2.25 3.30
N PRO A 65 12.68 1.29 2.34
CA PRO A 65 11.59 0.34 2.12
C PRO A 65 11.20 -0.44 3.38
N GLY A 66 12.19 -0.78 4.22
CA GLY A 66 11.97 -1.46 5.51
C GLY A 66 11.24 -0.60 6.54
N ASP A 67 11.56 0.69 6.61
CA ASP A 67 10.86 1.62 7.52
C ASP A 67 9.38 1.78 7.10
N ALA A 68 9.15 1.89 5.79
CA ALA A 68 7.82 1.97 5.22
C ALA A 68 7.00 0.68 5.47
N SER A 69 7.63 -0.50 5.37
CA SER A 69 6.92 -1.77 5.63
C SER A 69 6.52 -1.88 7.10
N GLN A 70 7.43 -1.53 8.01
CA GLN A 70 7.14 -1.48 9.44
C GLN A 70 6.07 -0.44 9.79
N ARG A 71 6.07 0.70 9.10
CA ARG A 71 5.03 1.72 9.26
C ARG A 71 3.66 1.20 8.83
N VAL A 72 3.53 0.53 7.68
CA VAL A 72 2.25 -0.08 7.25
C VAL A 72 1.77 -1.11 8.28
N LEU A 73 2.68 -1.96 8.78
CA LEU A 73 2.35 -2.93 9.83
C LEU A 73 1.87 -2.26 11.12
N ARG A 74 2.46 -1.13 11.53
CA ARG A 74 2.05 -0.41 12.74
C ARG A 74 0.78 0.41 12.58
N GLU A 75 0.64 1.13 11.48
CA GLU A 75 -0.42 2.13 11.30
C GLU A 75 -1.69 1.53 10.67
N GLU A 76 -1.55 0.59 9.73
CA GLU A 76 -2.68 0.07 8.94
C GLU A 76 -3.02 -1.40 9.26
N LEU A 77 -2.03 -2.19 9.70
CA LEU A 77 -2.18 -3.62 10.00
C LEU A 77 -1.71 -3.98 11.42
N ALA A 78 -1.97 -3.10 12.39
CA ALA A 78 -1.47 -3.21 13.77
C ALA A 78 -1.61 -4.62 14.39
N PRO A 79 -2.73 -5.36 14.21
CA PRO A 79 -2.88 -6.72 14.74
C PRO A 79 -1.87 -7.75 14.21
N LEU A 80 -1.21 -7.46 13.07
CA LEU A 80 -0.29 -8.38 12.39
C LEU A 80 1.19 -8.06 12.65
N LYS A 81 1.51 -6.87 13.17
CA LYS A 81 2.88 -6.33 13.26
C LYS A 81 3.90 -7.33 13.81
N ASP A 82 3.58 -7.98 14.93
CA ASP A 82 4.50 -8.92 15.61
C ASP A 82 4.24 -10.40 15.23
N LYS A 83 3.23 -10.65 14.39
CA LYS A 83 2.79 -11.99 13.95
C LYS A 83 3.30 -12.38 12.56
N VAL A 84 4.03 -11.51 11.88
CA VAL A 84 4.58 -11.78 10.55
C VAL A 84 6.10 -11.95 10.60
N LYS A 85 6.62 -12.77 9.69
CA LYS A 85 8.06 -12.94 9.45
C LYS A 85 8.38 -12.50 8.02
N ILE A 86 9.36 -11.63 7.84
CA ILE A 86 9.89 -11.31 6.51
C ILE A 86 10.68 -12.53 6.02
N MET A 87 10.36 -13.01 4.83
CA MET A 87 11.03 -14.15 4.20
C MET A 87 12.04 -13.67 3.16
N HIS A 88 11.63 -12.78 2.27
CA HIS A 88 12.50 -12.13 1.30
C HIS A 88 11.86 -10.82 0.80
N THR A 89 12.62 -10.07 0.01
CA THR A 89 12.16 -8.84 -0.64
C THR A 89 12.45 -8.90 -2.12
N GLU A 90 11.50 -8.47 -2.93
CA GLU A 90 11.64 -8.37 -4.38
C GLU A 90 11.45 -6.92 -4.81
N ARG A 91 12.23 -6.45 -5.80
CA ARG A 91 12.06 -5.12 -6.38
C ARG A 91 11.56 -5.25 -7.81
N THR A 92 10.41 -4.64 -8.07
CA THR A 92 9.76 -4.62 -9.38
C THR A 92 9.61 -3.18 -9.87
N TYR A 93 9.61 -3.00 -11.19
CA TYR A 93 9.40 -1.71 -11.83
C TYR A 93 8.12 -1.81 -12.65
N ASP A 94 7.19 -0.90 -12.39
CA ASP A 94 5.94 -0.81 -13.13
C ASP A 94 5.82 0.58 -13.75
N LYS A 95 5.36 0.65 -14.99
CA LYS A 95 5.18 1.90 -15.73
C LYS A 95 3.69 2.18 -15.88
N GLY A 96 3.24 3.32 -15.37
CA GLY A 96 1.84 3.73 -15.46
C GLY A 96 1.67 5.23 -15.60
N LYS A 97 0.51 5.68 -16.09
CA LYS A 97 0.14 7.10 -16.04
C LYS A 97 -0.33 7.43 -14.61
N SER A 98 0.14 8.54 -14.04
CA SER A 98 -0.44 9.02 -12.77
C SER A 98 -1.87 9.52 -13.03
N ARG A 99 -2.84 9.02 -12.27
CA ARG A 99 -4.23 9.54 -12.32
C ARG A 99 -4.36 11.00 -11.87
N SER A 100 -3.37 11.52 -11.14
CA SER A 100 -3.42 12.83 -10.50
C SER A 100 -2.60 13.91 -11.21
N VAL A 101 -1.72 13.51 -12.14
CA VAL A 101 -0.81 14.41 -12.84
C VAL A 101 -0.59 13.85 -14.25
N ASN A 102 -0.71 14.68 -15.29
CA ASN A 102 -0.46 14.31 -16.69
C ASN A 102 1.04 14.07 -17.01
N LEU A 103 1.79 13.46 -16.07
CA LEU A 103 3.20 13.06 -16.25
C LEU A 103 3.32 11.53 -16.23
N LYS A 104 4.19 11.01 -17.11
CA LYS A 104 4.59 9.59 -17.08
C LYS A 104 5.14 9.28 -15.69
N THR A 105 4.67 8.18 -15.10
CA THR A 105 5.08 7.79 -13.74
C THR A 105 5.66 6.39 -13.73
N LYS A 106 6.92 6.30 -13.30
CA LYS A 106 7.59 5.04 -13.01
C LYS A 106 7.45 4.72 -11.54
N TYR A 107 6.79 3.61 -11.24
CA TYR A 107 6.69 3.08 -9.90
C TYR A 107 7.83 2.10 -9.68
N GLN A 108 8.69 2.41 -8.71
CA GLN A 108 9.68 1.47 -8.19
C GLN A 108 9.09 0.82 -6.95
N ARG A 109 8.59 -0.42 -7.10
CA ARG A 109 7.92 -1.16 -6.03
C ARG A 109 8.90 -2.11 -5.37
N THR A 110 8.99 -2.06 -4.05
CA THR A 110 9.67 -3.08 -3.24
C THR A 110 8.60 -3.89 -2.52
N GLU A 111 8.49 -5.16 -2.85
CA GLU A 111 7.55 -6.11 -2.27
C GLU A 111 8.24 -6.88 -1.14
N PHE A 112 7.68 -6.82 0.06
CA PHE A 112 8.10 -7.64 1.19
C PHE A 112 7.24 -8.88 1.23
N HIS A 113 7.86 -10.04 1.01
CA HIS A 113 7.20 -11.34 1.09
C HIS A 113 7.28 -11.79 2.53
N MET A 114 6.13 -11.85 3.18
CA MET A 114 5.98 -12.13 4.59
C MET A 114 5.14 -13.39 4.80
N GLN A 115 5.46 -14.14 5.84
CA GLN A 115 4.67 -15.28 6.29
C GLN A 115 4.03 -14.96 7.64
N LEU A 116 2.74 -15.19 7.74
CA LEU A 116 2.02 -15.13 9.01
C LEU A 116 2.42 -16.35 9.87
N LYS A 117 2.97 -16.12 11.07
CA LYS A 117 3.52 -17.16 11.96
C LYS A 117 2.43 -17.98 12.66
N THR A 118 1.31 -17.35 12.94
CA THR A 118 0.21 -17.88 13.75
C THR A 118 -1.08 -17.29 13.25
N ASP A 119 -2.17 -18.06 13.30
CA ASP A 119 -3.49 -17.50 13.06
C ASP A 119 -3.75 -16.33 14.02
N PHE A 120 -4.44 -15.32 13.52
CA PHE A 120 -4.90 -14.21 14.32
C PHE A 120 -6.43 -14.17 14.24
N VAL A 121 -7.05 -13.95 15.39
CA VAL A 121 -8.45 -13.58 15.45
C VAL A 121 -8.46 -12.06 15.39
N ALA A 122 -9.14 -11.49 14.39
CA ALA A 122 -9.46 -10.07 14.42
C ALA A 122 -10.39 -9.85 15.62
N ASP A 123 -10.14 -8.80 16.41
CA ASP A 123 -10.98 -8.48 17.56
C ASP A 123 -12.46 -8.42 17.12
N PRO A 124 -13.38 -9.12 17.81
CA PRO A 124 -14.80 -9.11 17.47
C PRO A 124 -15.44 -7.71 17.55
N PHE A 125 -14.74 -6.66 17.97
CA PHE A 125 -15.21 -5.27 17.87
C PHE A 125 -15.61 -4.81 16.45
N PHE A 126 -15.21 -5.53 15.38
CA PHE A 126 -15.75 -5.31 14.03
C PHE A 126 -17.19 -5.85 13.83
N SER A 127 -17.78 -6.53 14.81
CA SER A 127 -19.18 -7.01 14.76
C SER A 127 -20.21 -5.89 14.92
N THR A 128 -19.82 -4.72 15.44
CA THR A 128 -20.65 -3.50 15.48
C THR A 128 -20.31 -2.53 14.35
N TRP A 129 -19.74 -3.02 13.25
CA TRP A 129 -19.60 -2.23 12.03
C TRP A 129 -21.01 -1.77 11.60
N PRO A 130 -21.28 -0.47 11.43
CA PRO A 130 -22.50 -0.05 10.78
C PRO A 130 -22.35 -0.48 9.33
N VAL A 131 -22.89 -1.65 8.99
CA VAL A 131 -23.28 -1.93 7.62
C VAL A 131 -24.19 -0.76 7.27
N LEU A 132 -23.69 0.16 6.45
CA LEU A 132 -24.54 1.15 5.80
C LEU A 132 -25.61 0.32 5.11
N ARG A 133 -26.81 0.28 5.70
CA ARG A 133 -28.00 -0.24 5.06
C ARG A 133 -28.20 0.67 3.88
N THR A 134 -27.68 0.29 2.71
CA THR A 134 -28.13 0.86 1.46
C THR A 134 -29.59 0.44 1.34
N ASN A 135 -30.48 1.38 1.67
CA ASN A 135 -31.89 1.24 1.31
C ASN A 135 -31.93 0.94 -0.18
N SER A 136 -32.49 -0.22 -0.50
CA SER A 136 -32.89 -0.63 -1.83
C SER A 136 -33.73 0.50 -2.43
N ILE A 137 -33.22 1.14 -3.48
CA ILE A 137 -34.04 1.99 -4.33
C ILE A 137 -34.93 1.04 -5.13
N THR A 138 -36.23 1.26 -4.98
CA THR A 138 -37.34 0.56 -5.63
C THR A 138 -37.34 0.80 -7.13
#